data_AF-A0A9W4R4K5-F1
#
_entry.id   AF-A0A9W4R4K5-F1
#
_cell.length_a   1.000
_cell.length_b   1.000
_cell.length_c   1.000
_cell.angle_alpha   90.00
_cell.angle_beta   90.00
_cell.angle_gamma   90.00
#
_symmetry.space_group_name_H-M   'P 1'
#
loop_
_entity.id
_entity.type
_entity.pdbx_description
1 polymer ?
#
loop_
_entity_poly.entity_id
_entity_poly.type
_entity_poly.pdbx_seq_one_letter_code
_entity_poly.pdbx_strand_id
1 'polypeptide(L)'
;MVINMMQKRAESMVLDAVASYFHHATDGLGPALETYQNVACGEKQGEKARQGFVYFNTVLANSAYVAGENFSVADITLYAGLVFAGFAKIAIPRSYHI
;
A
#
# COMPACT_ATOMS: atom_id res chain seq x y z
N MET A 1 14.47 14.61 5.56
CA MET A 1 13.18 15.26 5.23
C MET A 1 12.44 14.51 4.13
N VAL A 2 13.01 14.31 2.93
CA VAL A 2 12.32 13.58 1.83
C VAL A 2 12.00 12.13 2.18
N ILE A 3 12.93 11.40 2.81
CA ILE A 3 12.71 10.00 3.23
C ILE A 3 11.48 9.89 4.14
N ASN A 4 11.36 10.71 5.19
CA ASN A 4 10.21 10.67 6.08
C ASN A 4 8.89 11.01 5.37
N MET A 5 8.91 11.97 4.44
CA MET A 5 7.72 12.30 3.64
C MET A 5 7.29 11.12 2.77
N MET A 6 8.24 10.47 2.10
CA MET A 6 7.95 9.35 1.20
C MET A 6 7.59 8.08 1.98
N GLN A 7 8.19 7.85 3.15
CA GLN A 7 7.78 6.80 4.07
C GLN A 7 6.33 7.01 4.50
N LYS A 8 5.98 8.20 4.99
CA LYS A 8 4.59 8.52 5.42
C LYS A 8 3.59 8.39 4.28
N ARG A 9 4.01 8.70 3.05
CA ARG A 9 3.19 8.49 1.86
C ARG A 9 3.02 7.00 1.54
N ALA A 10 4.08 6.20 1.65
CA ALA A 10 4.02 4.75 1.43
C ALA A 10 3.15 4.04 2.48
N GLU A 11 3.27 4.46 3.75
CA GLU A 11 2.37 4.01 4.83
C GLU A 11 0.93 4.35 4.48
N SER A 12 0.60 5.63 4.31
CA SER A 12 -0.79 6.07 4.18
C SER A 12 -1.47 5.61 2.88
N MET A 13 -0.74 5.58 1.76
CA MET A 13 -1.33 5.28 0.45
C MET A 13 -1.24 3.82 0.07
N VAL A 14 -0.34 3.04 0.68
CA VAL A 14 -0.16 1.63 0.32
C VAL A 14 -0.33 0.74 1.53
N LEU A 15 0.61 0.75 2.48
CA LEU A 15 0.60 -0.24 3.57
C LEU A 15 -0.68 -0.18 4.41
N ASP A 16 -1.02 0.99 4.96
CA ASP A 16 -2.20 1.17 5.82
C ASP A 16 -3.50 1.05 5.03
N ALA A 17 -3.49 1.48 3.76
CA ALA A 17 -4.67 1.40 2.89
C ALA A 17 -5.00 -0.06 2.53
N VAL A 18 -3.98 -0.85 2.19
CA VAL A 18 -4.11 -2.29 1.96
C VAL A 18 -4.55 -3.00 3.24
N ALA A 19 -3.93 -2.68 4.39
CA ALA A 19 -4.29 -3.28 5.66
C ALA A 19 -5.76 -2.98 6.03
N SER A 20 -6.18 -1.72 5.88
CA SER A 20 -7.56 -1.32 6.15
C SER A 20 -8.55 -1.97 5.20
N TYR A 21 -8.20 -2.14 3.93
CA TYR A 21 -9.01 -2.91 2.98
C TYR A 21 -9.15 -4.36 3.43
N PHE A 22 -8.05 -5.02 3.80
CA PHE A 22 -8.05 -6.40 4.29
C PHE A 22 -8.94 -6.57 5.52
N HIS A 23 -8.75 -5.74 6.55
CA HIS A 23 -9.46 -5.87 7.82
C HIS A 23 -10.93 -5.43 7.75
N HIS A 24 -11.35 -4.60 6.79
CA HIS A 24 -12.71 -4.08 6.76
C HIS A 24 -13.56 -4.49 5.56
N ALA A 25 -12.96 -4.88 4.43
CA ALA A 25 -13.67 -5.22 3.19
C ALA A 25 -13.36 -6.64 2.68
N THR A 26 -12.73 -7.47 3.51
CA THR A 26 -12.55 -8.90 3.26
C THR A 26 -12.88 -9.69 4.53
N ASP A 27 -12.81 -11.02 4.49
CA ASP A 27 -12.95 -11.85 5.70
C ASP A 27 -11.83 -11.57 6.73
N GLY A 28 -10.76 -10.89 6.34
CA GLY A 28 -9.68 -10.46 7.23
C GLY A 28 -9.05 -11.65 7.95
N LEU A 29 -8.89 -11.51 9.27
CA LEU A 29 -8.44 -12.59 10.14
C LEU A 29 -9.58 -13.52 10.62
N GLY A 30 -10.79 -13.34 10.08
CA GLY A 30 -11.99 -14.08 10.41
C GLY A 30 -12.87 -13.41 11.46
N PRO A 31 -14.15 -13.82 11.58
CA PRO A 31 -15.17 -13.11 12.36
C PRO A 31 -14.92 -13.10 13.88
N ALA A 32 -14.08 -13.99 14.38
CA ALA A 32 -13.68 -14.02 15.79
C ALA A 32 -12.74 -12.86 16.16
N LEU A 33 -11.99 -12.33 15.19
CA LEU A 33 -11.02 -11.25 15.39
C LEU A 33 -11.51 -9.93 14.77
N GLU A 34 -12.13 -9.99 13.59
CA GLU A 34 -12.72 -8.83 12.91
C GLU A 34 -14.12 -8.50 13.45
N THR A 35 -14.19 -8.18 14.75
CA THR A 35 -15.47 -7.99 15.47
C THR A 35 -16.27 -6.76 15.02
N TYR A 36 -15.61 -5.83 14.32
CA TYR A 36 -16.25 -4.68 13.68
C TYR A 36 -15.60 -4.39 12.32
N GLN A 37 -16.43 -4.37 11.28
CA GLN A 37 -15.99 -4.05 9.93
C GLN A 37 -16.85 -2.95 9.30
N ASN A 38 -16.21 -1.95 8.70
CA ASN A 38 -16.86 -0.96 7.88
C ASN A 38 -16.48 -1.18 6.40
N VAL A 39 -17.28 -1.97 5.70
CA VAL A 39 -17.01 -2.41 4.32
C VAL A 39 -16.82 -1.23 3.38
N ALA A 40 -17.70 -0.23 3.44
CA ALA A 40 -17.60 0.96 2.57
C ALA A 40 -16.29 1.73 2.80
N CYS A 41 -15.82 1.85 4.04
CA CYS A 41 -14.52 2.44 4.34
C CYS A 41 -13.38 1.57 3.79
N GLY A 42 -13.41 0.25 4.01
CA GLY A 42 -12.41 -0.68 3.50
C GLY A 42 -12.28 -0.64 1.99
N GLU A 43 -13.39 -0.64 1.25
CA GLU A 43 -13.40 -0.51 -0.21
C GLU A 43 -12.76 0.80 -0.69
N LYS A 44 -13.04 1.92 -0.01
CA LYS A 44 -12.37 3.20 -0.29
C LYS A 44 -10.87 3.18 -0.01
N GLN A 45 -10.42 2.43 1.00
CA GLN A 45 -8.99 2.21 1.21
C GLN A 45 -8.39 1.32 0.12
N GLY A 46 -9.13 0.34 -0.39
CA GLY A 46 -8.72 -0.46 -1.55
C GLY A 46 -8.56 0.38 -2.83
N GLU A 47 -9.45 1.35 -3.07
CA GLU A 47 -9.29 2.34 -4.15
C GLU A 47 -8.04 3.21 -3.93
N LYS A 48 -7.81 3.67 -2.69
CA LYS A 48 -6.63 4.46 -2.33
C LYS A 48 -5.32 3.69 -2.54
N ALA A 49 -5.29 2.40 -2.18
CA ALA A 49 -4.15 1.51 -2.43
C ALA A 49 -3.79 1.45 -3.92
N ARG A 50 -4.79 1.27 -4.79
CA ARG A 50 -4.59 1.25 -6.25
C ARG A 50 -4.04 2.58 -6.77
N GLN A 51 -4.52 3.71 -6.25
CA GLN A 51 -3.96 5.03 -6.57
C GLN A 51 -2.52 5.17 -6.06
N GLY A 52 -2.20 4.61 -4.89
CA GLY A 52 -0.85 4.50 -4.35
C GLY A 52 0.10 3.75 -5.28
N PHE A 53 -0.34 2.63 -5.85
CA PHE A 53 0.45 1.88 -6.85
C PHE A 53 0.78 2.73 -8.08
N VAL A 54 -0.22 3.41 -8.65
CA VAL A 54 0.01 4.32 -9.79
C VAL A 54 1.02 5.41 -9.44
N TYR A 55 0.89 6.00 -8.25
CA TYR A 55 1.77 7.04 -7.75
C TYR A 55 3.22 6.55 -7.63
N PHE A 56 3.45 5.44 -6.91
CA PHE A 56 4.80 4.92 -6.70
C PHE A 56 5.42 4.35 -7.98
N ASN A 57 4.61 3.83 -8.91
CA ASN A 57 5.09 3.49 -10.25
C ASN A 57 5.64 4.71 -10.99
N THR A 58 4.98 5.85 -10.84
CA THR A 58 5.44 7.10 -11.47
C THR A 58 6.71 7.61 -10.80
N VAL A 59 6.84 7.46 -9.48
CA VAL A 59 8.08 7.81 -8.74
C VAL A 59 9.24 6.95 -9.20
N LEU A 60 9.08 5.62 -9.20
CA LEU A 60 10.13 4.66 -9.54
C LEU A 60 10.44 4.61 -11.04
N ALA A 61 9.57 5.14 -11.90
CA ALA A 61 9.91 5.42 -13.29
C ALA A 61 10.94 6.55 -13.46
N ASN A 62 11.09 7.43 -12.47
CA ASN A 62 11.95 8.61 -12.54
C ASN A 62 13.10 8.61 -11.51
N SER A 63 13.18 7.62 -10.62
CA SER A 63 14.20 7.54 -9.58
C SER A 63 14.47 6.08 -9.21
N ALA A 64 15.71 5.78 -8.81
CA ALA A 64 16.12 4.41 -8.48
C ALA A 64 15.42 3.85 -7.22
N TYR A 65 15.12 4.71 -6.25
CA TYR A 65 14.45 4.36 -5.01
C TYR A 65 13.36 5.37 -4.67
N VAL A 66 12.46 5.00 -3.75
CA VAL A 66 11.27 5.76 -3.38
C VAL A 66 11.58 7.19 -2.92
N ALA A 67 12.75 7.41 -2.32
CA ALA A 67 13.17 8.71 -1.80
C ALA A 67 14.34 9.35 -2.56
N GLY A 68 14.73 8.83 -3.72
CA GLY A 68 15.86 9.33 -4.52
C GLY A 68 16.83 8.22 -4.94
N GLU A 69 18.13 8.51 -4.88
CA GLU A 69 19.19 7.63 -5.39
C GLU A 69 19.65 6.54 -4.41
N ASN A 70 19.21 6.60 -3.16
CA ASN A 70 19.63 5.66 -2.12
C ASN A 70 18.44 4.91 -1.52
N PHE A 71 18.62 3.61 -1.29
CA PHE A 71 17.68 2.78 -0.56
C PHE A 71 17.44 3.32 0.86
N SER A 72 16.19 3.25 1.32
CA SER A 72 15.77 3.83 2.59
C SER A 72 14.59 3.08 3.22
N VAL A 73 14.18 3.53 4.42
CA VAL A 73 12.97 3.03 5.09
C VAL A 73 11.69 3.24 4.26
N ALA A 74 11.66 4.23 3.35
CA ALA A 74 10.52 4.44 2.48
C ALA A 74 10.31 3.27 1.50
N ASP A 75 11.42 2.69 1.00
CA ASP A 75 11.42 1.52 0.13
C ASP A 75 10.96 0.27 0.87
N ILE A 76 11.47 0.06 2.09
CA ILE A 76 11.05 -1.04 2.97
C ILE A 76 9.53 -0.99 3.21
N THR A 77 9.03 0.22 3.48
CA THR A 77 7.60 0.45 3.75
C THR A 77 6.74 0.15 2.52
N LEU A 78 7.14 0.66 1.35
CA LEU A 78 6.43 0.39 0.11
C LEU A 78 6.42 -1.11 -0.19
N TYR A 79 7.58 -1.77 -0.08
CA TYR A 79 7.73 -3.20 -0.31
C TYR A 79 6.82 -4.03 0.62
N ALA A 80 6.80 -3.72 1.93
CA ALA A 80 5.91 -4.39 2.88
C ALA A 80 4.44 -4.23 2.48
N GLY A 81 4.04 -3.03 2.03
CA GLY A 81 2.69 -2.77 1.54
C GLY A 81 2.34 -3.54 0.26
N LEU A 82 3.28 -3.70 -0.67
CA LEU A 82 3.08 -4.49 -1.91
C LEU A 82 2.98 -6.00 -1.62
N VAL A 83 3.80 -6.52 -0.71
CA VAL A 83 3.68 -7.91 -0.23
C VAL A 83 2.32 -8.14 0.40
N PHE A 84 1.86 -7.21 1.25
CA PHE A 84 0.53 -7.30 1.84
C PHE A 84 -0.57 -7.18 0.77
N ALA A 85 -0.40 -6.36 -0.27
CA ALA A 85 -1.37 -6.26 -1.36
C ALA A 85 -1.55 -7.61 -2.08
N GLY A 86 -0.45 -8.34 -2.29
CA GLY A 86 -0.50 -9.70 -2.82
C GLY A 86 -1.29 -10.66 -1.92
N PHE A 87 -1.07 -10.60 -0.61
CA PHE A 87 -1.83 -11.40 0.37
C PHE A 87 -3.31 -11.02 0.42
N ALA A 88 -3.63 -9.72 0.41
CA ALA A 88 -4.97 -9.16 0.36
C ALA A 88 -5.64 -9.26 -1.03
N LYS A 89 -4.96 -9.89 -2.01
CA LYS A 89 -5.43 -10.11 -3.38
C LYS A 89 -5.82 -8.82 -4.13
N ILE A 90 -5.21 -7.69 -3.78
CA ILE A 90 -5.32 -6.48 -4.59
C ILE A 90 -4.31 -6.61 -5.75
N ALA A 91 -4.83 -6.69 -6.97
CA ALA A 91 -3.97 -6.86 -8.14
C ALA A 91 -3.06 -5.65 -8.37
N ILE A 92 -1.76 -5.91 -8.51
CA ILE A 92 -0.77 -4.94 -9.00
C ILE A 92 -0.53 -5.24 -10.49
N PRO A 93 -0.79 -4.29 -11.40
CA PRO A 93 -0.55 -4.49 -12.83
C PRO A 93 0.92 -4.85 -13.12
N ARG A 94 1.14 -5.91 -13.92
CA ARG A 94 2.50 -6.34 -14.33
C ARG A 94 3.26 -5.30 -15.17
N SER A 95 2.55 -4.31 -15.69
CA SER A 95 3.14 -3.18 -16.42
C SER A 95 3.78 -2.15 -15.49
N TYR A 96 3.63 -2.28 -14.18
CA TYR A 96 4.25 -1.36 -13.22
C TYR A 96 5.68 -1.82 -12.87
N HIS A 97 6.54 -0.84 -12.62
CA HIS A 97 7.92 -0.99 -12.17
C HIS A 97 8.04 -0.94 -10.64
N ILE A 98 7.02 -1.44 -9.93
CA ILE A 98 6.93 -1.48 -8.47
C ILE A 98 6.69 -2.89 -7.97
#